data_AF-A0A562ZW16-F1
#
_entry.id   AF-A0A562ZW16-F1
#
_cell.length_a   1.000
_cell.length_b   1.000
_cell.length_c   1.000
_cell.angle_alpha   90.00
_cell.angle_beta   90.00
_cell.angle_gamma   90.00
#
_symmetry.space_group_name_H-M   'P 1'
#
loop_
_entity.id
_entity.type
_entity.pdbx_description
1 polymer ?
#
loop_
_entity_poly.entity_id
_entity_poly.type
_entity_poly.pdbx_seq_one_letter_code
_entity_poly.pdbx_strand_id
1 'polypeptide(L)'
;MNDTLLWILSGTLILAGFAGIVLPALPGTLLVFAGIVLGAWIDDFTRVGWVALAAIAVLALLAWAMDYVAAMLGAKRAGASRLAIAGAVVGTVAGIFMGLVGVLFMPLVGAAVGEFIARRQHGQALRVGIATWLGLLAGMLAKFVLAFMMVGIFVFALAV
;
A
#
# COMPACT_ATOMS: atom_id res chain seq x y z
N MET A 1 -19.20 -5.95 -27.89
CA MET A 1 -18.57 -4.62 -27.79
C MET A 1 -18.38 -4.15 -26.35
N ASN A 2 -19.17 -4.62 -25.38
CA ASN A 2 -19.00 -4.24 -23.97
C ASN A 2 -17.85 -4.98 -23.29
N ASP A 3 -17.61 -6.25 -23.64
CA ASP A 3 -16.63 -7.10 -22.94
C ASP A 3 -15.20 -6.60 -23.12
N THR A 4 -14.85 -6.10 -24.31
CA THR A 4 -13.54 -5.48 -24.57
C THR A 4 -13.31 -4.24 -23.71
N LEU A 5 -14.33 -3.41 -23.52
CA LEU A 5 -14.28 -2.23 -22.65
C LEU A 5 -14.09 -2.62 -21.18
N LEU A 6 -14.78 -3.68 -20.73
CA LEU A 6 -14.62 -4.20 -19.37
C LEU A 6 -13.23 -4.79 -19.15
N TRP A 7 -12.66 -5.49 -20.13
CA TRP A 7 -11.28 -5.99 -20.06
C TRP A 7 -10.25 -4.86 -19.99
N ILE A 8 -10.44 -3.80 -20.79
CA ILE A 8 -9.60 -2.59 -20.72
C ILE A 8 -9.71 -1.94 -19.34
N LEU A 9 -10.93 -1.86 -18.78
CA LEU A 9 -11.17 -1.31 -17.45
C LEU A 9 -10.50 -2.15 -16.37
N SER A 10 -10.64 -3.48 -16.41
CA SER A 10 -9.98 -4.42 -15.51
C SER A 10 -8.46 -4.23 -15.53
N GLY A 11 -7.86 -4.22 -16.73
CA GLY A 11 -6.43 -3.99 -16.90
C GLY A 11 -5.99 -2.63 -16.36
N THR A 12 -6.78 -1.58 -16.62
CA THR A 12 -6.53 -0.23 -16.12
C THR A 12 -6.60 -0.17 -14.59
N LEU A 13 -7.56 -0.85 -13.96
CA LEU A 13 -7.65 -0.93 -12.49
C LEU A 13 -6.44 -1.64 -11.90
N ILE A 14 -5.98 -2.74 -12.51
CA ILE A 14 -4.80 -3.47 -12.04
C ILE A 14 -3.55 -2.59 -12.15
N LEU A 15 -3.35 -1.93 -13.29
CA LEU A 15 -2.22 -1.01 -13.50
C LEU A 15 -2.28 0.20 -12.56
N ALA A 16 -3.46 0.81 -12.38
CA ALA A 16 -3.68 1.87 -11.42
C ALA A 16 -3.45 1.39 -9.97
N GLY A 17 -3.75 0.13 -9.68
CA GLY A 17 -3.46 -0.49 -8.40
C GLY A 17 -1.98 -0.65 -8.13
N PHE A 18 -1.18 -1.09 -9.11
CA PHE A 18 0.28 -1.07 -9.00
C PHE A 18 0.83 0.34 -8.82
N ALA A 19 0.30 1.31 -9.58
CA ALA A 19 0.63 2.71 -9.39
C ALA A 19 0.29 3.18 -7.97
N GLY A 20 -0.85 2.77 -7.41
CA GLY A 20 -1.26 3.06 -6.03
C GLY A 20 -0.46 2.34 -4.94
N ILE A 21 0.28 1.28 -5.26
CA ILE A 21 1.24 0.69 -4.31
C ILE A 21 2.48 1.60 -4.17
N VAL A 22 2.91 2.23 -5.26
CA VAL A 22 4.00 3.22 -5.26
C VAL A 22 3.53 4.57 -4.72
N LEU A 23 2.32 4.97 -5.10
CA LEU A 23 1.70 6.25 -4.77
C LEU A 23 0.77 6.06 -3.56
N PRO A 24 1.20 6.44 -2.34
CA PRO A 24 0.44 6.18 -1.10
C PRO A 24 -0.93 6.89 -1.03
N ALA A 25 -1.26 7.72 -2.02
CA ALA A 25 -2.55 8.39 -2.14
C ALA A 25 -3.69 7.46 -2.59
N LEU A 26 -3.38 6.30 -3.20
CA LEU A 26 -4.39 5.39 -3.73
C LEU A 26 -4.35 4.05 -2.98
N PRO A 27 -5.50 3.41 -2.72
CA PRO A 27 -5.55 2.08 -2.13
C PRO A 27 -5.14 1.02 -3.17
N GLY A 28 -3.84 0.92 -3.45
CA GLY A 28 -3.30 0.15 -4.57
C GLY A 28 -3.72 -1.32 -4.57
N THR A 29 -3.59 -2.02 -3.44
CA THR A 29 -4.03 -3.42 -3.29
C THR A 29 -5.53 -3.59 -3.58
N LEU A 30 -6.35 -2.63 -3.16
CA LEU A 30 -7.80 -2.70 -3.34
C LEU A 30 -8.18 -2.51 -4.82
N LEU A 31 -7.46 -1.64 -5.52
CA LEU A 31 -7.61 -1.44 -6.96
C LEU A 31 -7.19 -2.68 -7.77
N VAL A 32 -6.08 -3.33 -7.39
CA VAL A 32 -5.66 -4.61 -8.01
C VAL A 32 -6.73 -5.67 -7.80
N PHE A 33 -7.24 -5.82 -6.57
CA PHE A 33 -8.31 -6.76 -6.26
C PHE A 33 -9.58 -6.49 -7.06
N ALA A 34 -10.02 -5.22 -7.11
CA ALA A 34 -11.21 -4.83 -7.86
C ALA A 34 -11.07 -5.09 -9.37
N GLY A 35 -9.89 -4.85 -9.95
CA GLY A 35 -9.62 -5.18 -11.34
C GLY A 35 -9.70 -6.69 -11.61
N ILE A 36 -9.17 -7.51 -10.71
CA ILE A 36 -9.24 -8.98 -10.80
C ILE A 36 -10.68 -9.49 -10.68
N VAL A 37 -11.45 -8.99 -9.70
CA VAL A 37 -12.86 -9.37 -9.52
C VAL A 37 -13.67 -8.99 -10.76
N LEU A 38 -13.44 -7.81 -11.32
CA LEU A 38 -14.10 -7.38 -12.55
C LEU A 38 -13.73 -8.28 -13.73
N GLY A 39 -12.46 -8.67 -13.86
CA GLY A 39 -12.01 -9.62 -14.88
C GLY A 39 -12.64 -11.01 -14.72
N ALA A 40 -12.74 -11.52 -13.50
CA ALA A 40 -13.41 -12.78 -13.20
C ALA A 40 -14.90 -12.74 -13.53
N TRP A 41 -15.56 -11.58 -13.33
CA TRP A 41 -16.97 -11.40 -13.63
C TRP A 41 -17.27 -11.34 -15.14
N ILE A 42 -16.35 -10.85 -15.98
CA ILE A 42 -16.53 -10.82 -17.44
C ILE A 42 -16.68 -12.25 -17.99
N ASP A 43 -15.95 -13.21 -17.43
CA ASP A 43 -16.02 -14.62 -17.84
C ASP A 43 -17.01 -15.44 -16.97
N ASP A 44 -17.96 -14.80 -16.27
CA ASP A 44 -18.94 -15.46 -15.38
C ASP A 44 -18.30 -16.41 -14.33
N PHE A 45 -17.08 -16.08 -13.87
CA PHE A 45 -16.29 -16.91 -12.94
C PHE A 45 -15.98 -18.32 -13.47
N THR A 46 -16.06 -18.55 -14.78
CA THR A 46 -15.80 -19.86 -15.40
C THR A 46 -14.32 -20.23 -15.37
N ARG A 47 -13.44 -19.28 -15.72
CA ARG A 47 -11.98 -19.44 -15.67
C ARG A 47 -11.44 -19.12 -14.28
N VAL A 48 -11.80 -17.95 -13.75
CA VAL A 48 -11.43 -17.52 -12.40
C VAL A 48 -12.51 -17.93 -11.42
N GLY A 49 -12.49 -19.21 -11.04
CA GLY A 49 -13.45 -19.76 -10.09
C GLY A 49 -13.30 -19.23 -8.67
N TRP A 50 -14.29 -19.54 -7.82
CA TRP A 50 -14.38 -19.09 -6.42
C TRP A 50 -13.15 -19.42 -5.57
N VAL A 51 -12.44 -20.52 -5.87
CA VAL A 51 -11.21 -20.92 -5.14
C VAL A 51 -10.08 -19.93 -5.41
N ALA A 52 -9.84 -19.57 -6.67
CA ALA A 52 -8.83 -18.59 -7.04
C ALA A 52 -9.19 -17.21 -6.46
N LEU A 53 -10.46 -16.82 -6.56
CA LEU A 53 -10.93 -15.55 -6.00
C LEU A 53 -10.76 -15.48 -4.48
N ALA A 54 -11.06 -16.57 -3.76
CA ALA A 54 -10.86 -16.66 -2.32
C ALA A 54 -9.38 -16.56 -1.94
N ALA A 55 -8.48 -17.23 -2.66
CA ALA A 55 -7.04 -17.11 -2.45
C ALA A 55 -6.54 -15.67 -2.66
N ILE A 56 -6.99 -15.01 -3.73
CA ILE A 56 -6.67 -13.61 -4.03
C ILE A 56 -7.25 -12.69 -2.95
N ALA A 57 -8.46 -12.93 -2.46
CA ALA A 57 -9.07 -12.15 -1.38
C ALA A 57 -8.29 -12.28 -0.07
N VAL A 58 -7.81 -13.49 0.27
CA VAL A 58 -6.92 -13.69 1.42
C VAL A 58 -5.61 -12.92 1.25
N LEU A 59 -4.99 -12.95 0.06
CA LEU A 59 -3.79 -12.17 -0.22
C LEU A 59 -4.04 -10.66 -0.13
N ALA A 60 -5.20 -10.18 -0.59
CA ALA A 60 -5.59 -8.78 -0.47
C ALA A 60 -5.76 -8.36 1.00
N LEU A 61 -6.41 -9.19 1.81
CA LEU A 61 -6.54 -8.96 3.25
C LEU A 61 -5.18 -8.97 3.95
N LEU A 62 -4.29 -9.89 3.60
CA LEU A 62 -2.92 -9.92 4.12
C LEU A 62 -2.15 -8.65 3.74
N ALA A 63 -2.25 -8.20 2.48
CA ALA A 63 -1.61 -6.97 2.04
C ALA A 63 -2.16 -5.73 2.78
N TRP A 64 -3.46 -5.70 3.07
CA TRP A 64 -4.07 -4.64 3.88
C TRP A 64 -3.68 -4.72 5.37
N ALA A 65 -3.54 -5.92 5.92
CA ALA A 65 -2.98 -6.09 7.27
C ALA A 65 -1.50 -5.65 7.32
N MET A 66 -0.74 -5.93 6.27
CA MET A 66 0.66 -5.50 6.13
C MET A 66 0.81 -3.98 6.11
N ASP A 67 -0.19 -3.23 5.65
CA ASP A 67 -0.21 -1.77 5.76
C ASP A 67 -0.14 -1.30 7.21
N TYR A 68 -1.01 -1.86 8.04
CA TYR A 68 -1.07 -1.53 9.45
C TYR A 68 0.18 -1.99 10.19
N VAL A 69 0.64 -3.20 9.89
CA VAL A 69 1.81 -3.82 10.49
C VAL A 69 3.09 -3.07 10.10
N ALA A 70 3.27 -2.68 8.84
CA ALA A 70 4.42 -1.92 8.37
C ALA A 70 4.47 -0.50 8.98
N ALA A 71 3.32 0.18 9.05
CA ALA A 71 3.24 1.49 9.70
C ALA A 71 3.60 1.41 11.19
N MET A 72 3.05 0.41 11.90
CA MET A 72 3.29 0.22 13.33
C MET A 72 4.71 -0.29 13.64
N LEU A 73 5.22 -1.28 12.90
CA LEU A 73 6.56 -1.81 13.07
C LEU A 73 7.63 -0.81 12.62
N GLY A 74 7.39 -0.05 11.55
CA GLY A 74 8.28 1.02 11.09
C GLY A 74 8.47 2.06 12.21
N ALA A 75 7.37 2.54 12.78
CA ALA A 75 7.41 3.48 13.90
C ALA A 75 8.04 2.88 15.18
N LYS A 76 7.66 1.65 15.56
CA LYS A 76 8.19 1.00 16.79
C LYS A 76 9.66 0.61 16.68
N ARG A 77 10.09 0.01 15.56
CA ARG A 77 11.50 -0.37 15.35
C ARG A 77 12.40 0.85 15.19
N ALA A 78 11.86 1.99 14.76
CA ALA A 78 12.59 3.25 14.75
C ALA A 78 12.84 3.82 16.16
N GLY A 79 12.19 3.30 17.22
CA GLY A 79 12.30 3.85 18.58
C GLY A 79 11.52 5.17 18.77
N ALA A 80 10.56 5.43 17.88
CA ALA A 80 9.78 6.67 17.85
C ALA A 80 9.04 6.91 19.17
N SER A 81 9.19 8.12 19.71
CA SER A 81 8.41 8.59 20.84
C SER A 81 6.93 8.71 20.48
N ARG A 82 6.05 8.78 21.49
CA ARG A 82 4.62 9.03 21.26
C ARG A 82 4.36 10.33 20.49
N LEU A 83 5.20 11.34 20.70
CA LEU A 83 5.15 12.62 20.00
C LEU A 83 5.58 12.49 18.54
N ALA A 84 6.54 11.62 18.20
CA ALA A 84 6.89 11.33 16.81
C ALA A 84 5.75 10.61 16.08
N ILE A 85 5.04 9.68 16.74
CA ILE A 85 3.86 9.03 16.15
C ILE A 85 2.75 10.06 15.92
N ALA A 86 2.46 10.91 16.92
CA ALA A 86 1.48 11.98 16.79
C ALA A 86 1.87 12.98 15.69
N GLY A 87 3.15 13.37 15.63
CA GLY A 87 3.70 14.24 14.59
C GLY A 87 3.61 13.63 13.20
N ALA A 88 3.85 12.32 13.06
CA ALA A 88 3.67 11.62 11.79
C ALA A 88 2.21 11.67 11.32
N VAL A 89 1.25 11.43 12.22
CA VAL A 89 -0.19 11.49 11.91
C VAL A 89 -0.60 12.90 11.48
N VAL A 90 -0.18 13.93 12.23
CA VAL A 90 -0.44 15.33 11.87
C VAL A 90 0.21 15.68 10.54
N GLY A 91 1.44 15.20 10.32
CA GLY A 91 2.17 15.31 9.06
C GLY A 91 1.40 14.66 7.91
N THR A 92 0.87 13.45 8.08
CA THR A 92 0.03 12.80 7.05
C THR A 92 -1.19 13.65 6.70
N VAL A 93 -1.90 14.16 7.70
CA VAL A 93 -3.08 15.01 7.48
C VAL A 93 -2.71 16.30 6.75
N ALA A 94 -1.63 16.97 7.17
CA ALA A 94 -1.11 18.16 6.49
C ALA A 94 -0.62 17.84 5.06
N GLY A 95 -0.03 16.66 4.88
CA GLY A 95 0.49 16.17 3.61
C GLY A 95 -0.60 15.97 2.55
N ILE A 96 -1.82 15.58 2.96
CA ILE A 96 -2.96 15.44 2.04
C ILE A 96 -3.24 16.77 1.31
N PHE A 97 -3.13 17.92 2.00
CA PHE A 97 -3.35 19.24 1.41
C PHE A 97 -2.24 19.66 0.43
N MET A 98 -1.05 19.07 0.53
CA MET A 98 0.09 19.32 -0.36
C MET A 98 0.18 18.30 -1.51
N GLY A 99 -0.81 17.41 -1.64
CA GLY A 99 -0.86 16.38 -2.65
C GLY A 99 0.18 15.27 -2.45
N LEU A 100 0.63 14.68 -3.56
CA LEU A 100 1.46 13.47 -3.54
C LEU A 100 2.77 13.64 -2.76
N VAL A 101 3.46 14.76 -2.95
CA VAL A 101 4.73 15.06 -2.26
C VAL A 101 4.48 15.24 -0.76
N GLY A 102 3.38 15.91 -0.39
CA GLY A 102 3.00 16.07 1.01
C GLY A 102 2.77 14.73 1.70
N VAL A 103 1.95 13.85 1.13
CA VAL A 103 1.62 12.55 1.75
C VAL A 103 2.86 11.67 1.95
N LEU A 104 3.87 11.77 1.07
CA LEU A 104 5.09 10.98 1.20
C LEU A 104 6.10 11.58 2.20
N PHE A 105 6.28 12.90 2.19
CA PHE A 105 7.35 13.56 2.96
C PHE A 105 6.87 14.21 4.27
N MET A 106 5.65 14.73 4.36
CA MET A 106 5.16 15.36 5.59
C MET A 106 5.04 14.40 6.77
N PRO A 107 4.66 13.11 6.64
CA PRO A 107 4.70 12.19 7.78
C PRO A 107 6.12 12.03 8.34
N LEU A 108 7.14 12.01 7.47
CA LEU A 108 8.54 11.94 7.87
C LEU A 108 8.99 13.21 8.58
N VAL A 109 8.64 14.38 8.03
CA VAL A 109 8.93 15.68 8.63
C VAL A 109 8.22 15.83 9.98
N GLY A 110 6.94 15.50 10.04
CA GLY A 110 6.14 15.54 11.27
C GLY A 110 6.66 14.58 12.33
N ALA A 111 7.06 13.36 11.96
CA ALA A 111 7.71 12.42 12.85
C ALA A 111 9.04 12.94 13.39
N ALA A 112 9.87 13.52 12.50
CA ALA A 112 11.17 14.07 12.87
C ALA A 112 11.04 15.28 13.82
N VAL A 113 10.10 16.19 13.55
CA VAL A 113 9.79 17.33 14.43
C VAL A 113 9.24 16.84 15.77
N GLY A 114 8.31 15.87 15.76
CA GLY A 114 7.77 15.27 16.98
C GLY A 114 8.83 14.59 17.84
N GLU A 115 9.76 13.86 17.21
CA GLU A 115 10.89 13.24 17.91
C GLU A 115 11.88 14.28 18.44
N PHE A 116 12.16 15.33 17.66
CA PHE A 116 13.04 16.41 18.07
C PHE A 116 12.51 17.12 19.31
N ILE A 117 11.20 17.40 19.35
CA ILE A 117 10.54 17.99 20.53
C ILE A 117 10.61 17.04 21.73
N ALA A 118 10.41 15.74 21.51
CA ALA A 118 10.37 14.75 22.58
C ALA A 118 11.72 14.49 23.26
N ARG A 119 12.81 14.41 22.48
CA ARG A 119 14.11 13.95 22.97
C ARG A 119 15.25 14.95 22.82
N ARG A 120 15.09 16.02 22.04
CA ARG A 120 16.09 17.08 21.78
C ARG A 120 17.49 16.58 21.34
N GLN A 121 17.60 15.35 20.85
CA GLN A 121 18.85 14.76 20.39
C GLN A 121 18.84 14.61 18.85
N HIS A 122 19.62 15.45 18.17
CA HIS A 122 19.70 15.52 16.71
C HIS A 122 20.11 14.19 16.05
N GLY A 123 21.02 13.43 16.68
CA GLY A 123 21.50 12.14 16.14
C GLY A 123 20.42 11.05 16.11
N GLN A 124 19.44 11.12 17.01
CA GLN A 124 18.35 10.14 17.08
C GLN A 124 17.27 10.41 16.04
N ALA A 125 17.00 11.69 15.73
CA ALA A 125 16.01 12.08 14.73
C ALA A 125 16.39 11.58 13.31
N LEU A 126 17.67 11.66 12.94
CA LEU A 126 18.14 11.16 11.64
C LEU A 126 18.01 9.63 11.51
N ARG A 127 18.35 8.90 12.59
CA ARG A 127 18.21 7.44 12.66
C ARG A 127 16.76 6.99 12.59
N VAL A 128 15.86 7.70 13.28
CA VAL A 128 14.40 7.47 13.24
C VAL A 128 13.85 7.74 11.83
N GLY A 129 14.31 8.81 11.19
CA GLY A 129 13.93 9.14 9.81
C GLY A 129 14.32 8.03 8.82
N ILE A 130 15.58 7.59 8.85
CA ILE A 130 16.07 6.49 8.00
C ILE A 130 15.32 5.18 8.29
N ALA A 131 15.10 4.85 9.57
CA ALA A 131 14.38 3.64 9.96
C ALA A 131 12.92 3.65 9.48
N THR A 132 12.27 4.82 9.53
CA THR A 132 10.90 5.01 9.00
C THR A 132 10.89 4.84 7.49
N TRP A 133 11.85 5.43 6.78
CA TRP A 133 11.97 5.32 5.32
C TRP A 133 12.20 3.87 4.87
N LEU A 134 13.09 3.15 5.55
CA LEU A 134 13.32 1.72 5.29
C LEU A 134 12.09 0.88 5.62
N GLY A 135 11.33 1.23 6.67
CA GLY A 135 10.06 0.59 6.99
C GLY A 135 9.01 0.77 5.90
N LEU A 136 8.89 1.99 5.35
CA LEU A 136 8.01 2.29 4.23
C LEU A 136 8.42 1.52 2.97
N LEU A 137 9.72 1.50 2.62
CA LEU A 137 10.23 0.74 1.48
C LEU A 137 9.99 -0.77 1.63
N ALA A 138 10.23 -1.33 2.82
CA ALA A 138 9.98 -2.74 3.09
C ALA A 138 8.49 -3.09 2.99
N GLY A 139 7.61 -2.21 3.50
CA GLY A 139 6.16 -2.35 3.36
C GLY A 139 5.71 -2.28 1.90
N MET A 140 6.26 -1.34 1.12
CA MET A 140 6.01 -1.21 -0.32
C MET A 140 6.45 -2.46 -1.09
N LEU A 141 7.65 -2.97 -0.82
CA LEU A 141 8.17 -4.21 -1.43
C LEU A 141 7.28 -5.42 -1.10
N ALA A 142 6.87 -5.57 0.15
CA ALA A 142 5.99 -6.66 0.55
C ALA A 142 4.63 -6.60 -0.19
N LYS A 143 4.05 -5.40 -0.33
CA LYS A 143 2.84 -5.20 -1.13
C LYS A 143 3.03 -5.53 -2.60
N PHE A 144 4.16 -5.13 -3.18
CA PHE A 144 4.47 -5.45 -4.56
C PHE A 144 4.47 -6.95 -4.79
N VAL A 145 5.14 -7.72 -3.92
CA VAL A 145 5.17 -9.18 -4.01
C VAL A 145 3.75 -9.76 -3.93
N LEU A 146 2.94 -9.30 -2.96
CA LEU A 146 1.56 -9.76 -2.82
C LEU A 146 0.69 -9.41 -4.04
N ALA A 147 0.82 -8.21 -4.58
CA ALA A 147 0.11 -7.79 -5.78
C ALA A 147 0.52 -8.59 -7.02
N PHE A 148 1.82 -8.88 -7.19
CA PHE A 148 2.31 -9.78 -8.23
C PHE A 148 1.76 -11.19 -8.08
N MET A 149 1.69 -11.73 -6.85
CA MET A 149 1.06 -13.04 -6.61
C MET A 149 -0.42 -13.04 -6.98
N MET A 150 -1.17 -11.99 -6.59
CA MET A 150 -2.59 -11.85 -6.93
C MET A 150 -2.80 -11.85 -8.45
N VAL A 151 -2.03 -11.06 -9.18
CA VAL A 151 -2.13 -10.99 -10.64
C VAL A 151 -1.64 -12.27 -11.30
N GLY A 152 -0.59 -12.91 -10.76
CA GLY A 152 -0.11 -14.19 -11.25
C GLY A 152 -1.15 -15.30 -11.14
N ILE A 153 -1.86 -15.39 -10.00
CA ILE A 153 -2.97 -16.34 -9.82
C ILE A 153 -4.10 -16.04 -10.82
N PHE A 154 -4.45 -14.76 -10.99
CA PHE A 154 -5.49 -14.35 -11.94
C PHE A 154 -5.15 -14.72 -13.39
N VAL A 155 -3.94 -14.39 -13.86
CA VAL A 155 -3.48 -14.72 -15.22
C VAL A 155 -3.39 -16.23 -15.43
N PHE A 156 -2.88 -16.97 -14.44
CA PHE A 156 -2.82 -18.44 -14.51
C PHE A 156 -4.22 -19.05 -14.60
N ALA A 157 -5.16 -18.59 -13.77
CA ALA A 157 -6.53 -19.07 -13.78
C ALA A 157 -7.29 -18.71 -15.08
N LEU A 158 -6.90 -17.65 -15.78
CA LEU A 158 -7.46 -17.32 -17.10
C LEU A 158 -6.90 -18.19 -18.22
N ALA A 159 -5.64 -18.61 -18.09
CA ALA A 159 -4.92 -19.35 -19.12
C ALA A 159 -5.22 -20.86 -19.12
N VAL A 160 -5.65 -21.42 -17.98
CA VAL A 160 -6.06 -22.82 -17.80
C VAL A 160 -7.56 -22.96 -18.03
#